data_AF-A0A392SR71-F1
#
_entry.id   AF-A0A392SR71-F1
#
_cell.length_a   1.000
_cell.length_b   1.000
_cell.length_c   1.000
_cell.angle_alpha   90.00
_cell.angle_beta   90.00
_cell.angle_gamma   90.00
#
_symmetry.space_group_name_H-M   'P 1'
#
loop_
_entity.id
_entity.type
_entity.pdbx_description
1 polymer ?
#
loop_
_entity_poly.entity_id
_entity_poly.type
_entity_poly.pdbx_seq_one_letter_code
_entity_poly.pdbx_strand_id
1 'polypeptide(L)' 'GCDASLLIDPTNKTASEKNDGANASVRGFDIIDEVKEALEAACPSTVSCADIIALATRDAVALSGGPKY' A
#
# COMPACT_ATOMS: atom_id res chain seq x y z
N GLY A 1 -12.11 -1.49 2.27
CA GLY A 1 -12.41 -1.43 0.83
C GLY A 1 -11.09 -1.42 0.09
N CYS A 2 -10.93 -0.67 -1.00
CA CYS A 2 -9.60 -0.25 -1.49
C CYS A 2 -9.31 1.16 -0.98
N ASP A 3 -9.11 1.29 0.32
CA ASP A 3 -9.06 2.54 1.08
C ASP A 3 -7.78 2.67 1.92
N ALA A 4 -6.82 1.76 1.72
CA ALA A 4 -5.53 1.72 2.42
C ALA A 4 -5.63 1.54 3.94
N SER A 5 -6.77 1.08 4.48
CA SER A 5 -6.95 0.76 5.91
C SER A 5 -5.90 -0.23 6.42
N LEU A 6 -5.48 -1.16 5.56
CA LEU A 6 -4.46 -2.17 5.85
C LEU A 6 -3.08 -1.58 6.18
N LEU A 7 -2.78 -0.36 5.74
CA LEU A 7 -1.49 0.28 5.98
C LEU A 7 -1.39 0.94 7.37
N ILE A 8 -2.51 1.14 8.05
CA ILE A 8 -2.57 1.91 9.30
C ILE A 8 -2.02 1.08 10.45
N ASP A 9 -1.01 1.58 11.16
CA ASP A 9 -0.44 0.93 12.34
C ASP A 9 -1.37 1.02 13.56
N PRO A 10 -1.27 0.05 14.50
CA PRO A 10 -2.10 0.07 15.69
C PRO A 10 -1.80 1.30 16.54
N THR A 11 -2.85 1.88 17.12
CA THR A 11 -2.73 2.94 18.13
C THR A 11 -3.28 2.45 19.47
N ASN A 12 -3.07 3.21 20.54
CA ASN A 12 -3.67 2.90 21.85
C ASN A 12 -5.21 2.78 21.83
N LYS A 13 -5.87 3.31 20.78
CA LYS A 13 -7.33 3.35 20.66
C LYS A 13 -7.88 2.46 19.54
N THR A 14 -7.04 1.95 18.65
CA THR A 14 -7.49 1.30 17.41
C THR A 14 -6.60 0.13 17.06
N ALA A 15 -7.21 -1.04 16.90
CA ALA A 15 -6.53 -2.22 16.36
C ALA A 15 -6.26 -2.03 14.86
N SER A 16 -5.12 -2.53 14.41
CA SER A 16 -4.73 -2.50 13.01
C SER A 16 -5.12 -3.79 12.31
N GLU A 17 -5.56 -3.68 11.05
CA GLU A 17 -5.77 -4.82 10.16
C GLU A 17 -4.46 -5.60 9.91
N LYS A 18 -3.27 -4.96 10.04
CA LYS A 18 -1.98 -5.66 9.95
C LYS A 18 -1.82 -6.77 10.99
N ASN A 19 -2.46 -6.60 12.16
CA ASN A 19 -2.37 -7.54 13.26
C ASN A 19 -3.45 -8.63 13.20
N ASP A 20 -4.36 -8.58 12.22
CA ASP A 20 -5.32 -9.64 12.01
C ASP A 20 -4.58 -10.91 11.55
N GLY A 21 -4.93 -12.06 12.13
CA GLY A 21 -4.30 -13.34 11.79
C GLY A 21 -4.44 -13.68 10.30
N ALA A 22 -5.50 -13.24 9.63
CA ALA A 22 -5.67 -13.42 8.18
C ALA A 22 -4.63 -12.64 7.35
N ASN A 23 -4.09 -11.54 7.91
CA ASN A 23 -3.14 -10.66 7.24
C ASN A 23 -1.68 -10.91 7.63
N ALA A 24 -1.41 -11.90 8.48
CA ALA A 24 -0.05 -12.18 8.99
C ALA A 24 1.00 -12.49 7.91
N SER A 25 0.57 -12.83 6.69
CA SER A 25 1.45 -13.13 5.55
C SER A 25 1.66 -11.94 4.59
N VAL A 26 0.94 -10.84 4.79
CA VAL A 26 1.06 -9.63 3.99
C VAL A 26 2.43 -8.99 4.26
N ARG A 27 3.07 -8.51 3.20
CA ARG A 27 4.45 -7.99 3.21
C ARG A 27 4.60 -6.85 2.21
N GLY A 28 5.72 -6.13 2.28
CA GLY A 28 6.02 -5.02 1.39
C GLY A 28 5.44 -3.67 1.83
N PHE A 29 5.13 -3.51 3.12
CA PHE A 29 4.67 -2.24 3.69
C PHE A 29 5.73 -1.14 3.54
N ASP A 30 6.99 -1.49 3.78
CA ASP A 30 8.18 -0.67 3.60
C ASP A 30 8.32 -0.13 2.17
N ILE A 31 8.06 -0.98 1.17
CA ILE A 31 8.10 -0.56 -0.24
C ILE A 31 7.03 0.49 -0.54
N ILE A 32 5.83 0.35 0.05
CA ILE A 32 4.75 1.34 -0.12
C ILE A 32 5.12 2.67 0.54
N ASP A 33 5.76 2.63 1.71
CA ASP A 33 6.23 3.83 2.42
C ASP A 33 7.31 4.57 1.62
N GLU A 34 8.29 3.86 1.05
CA GLU A 34 9.32 4.44 0.19
C GLU A 34 8.73 5.12 -1.05
N VAL A 35 7.76 4.47 -1.70
CA VAL A 35 7.05 5.05 -2.86
C VAL A 35 6.27 6.29 -2.44
N LYS A 36 5.59 6.26 -1.27
CA LYS A 36 4.84 7.41 -0.77
C LYS A 36 5.76 8.58 -0.44
N GLU A 37 6.91 8.34 0.17
CA GLU A 37 7.90 9.38 0.47
C GLU A 37 8.42 10.03 -0.82
N ALA A 38 8.79 9.22 -1.82
CA ALA A 38 9.23 9.73 -3.12
C ALA A 38 8.14 10.55 -3.84
N LEU A 39 6.89 10.11 -3.77
CA LEU A 39 5.76 10.84 -4.36
C LEU A 39 5.45 12.13 -3.62
N GLU A 40 5.49 12.15 -2.29
CA GLU A 40 5.27 13.38 -1.52
C GLU A 40 6.38 14.41 -1.75
N ALA A 41 7.62 13.97 -1.99
CA ALA A 41 8.71 14.86 -2.39
C ALA A 41 8.51 15.47 -3.78
N ALA A 42 7.88 14.73 -4.71
CA ALA A 42 7.65 15.19 -6.08
C ALA A 42 6.32 15.96 -6.25
N CYS A 43 5.26 15.52 -5.60
CA CYS A 43 3.90 16.05 -5.67
C CYS A 43 3.17 15.94 -4.31
N PRO A 44 3.40 16.90 -3.39
CA PRO A 44 2.82 16.86 -2.05
C PRO A 44 1.29 16.71 -2.05
N SER A 45 0.78 15.84 -1.18
CA SER A 45 -0.64 15.61 -0.90
C SER A 45 -1.50 15.34 -2.14
N THR A 46 -0.89 14.77 -3.19
CA THR A 46 -1.57 14.57 -4.48
C THR A 46 -2.00 13.13 -4.69
N VAL A 47 -1.13 12.16 -4.40
CA VAL A 47 -1.40 10.73 -4.67
C VAL A 47 -1.87 10.03 -3.40
N SER A 48 -3.02 9.34 -3.45
CA SER A 48 -3.53 8.60 -2.31
C SER A 48 -2.78 7.28 -2.10
N CYS A 49 -2.69 6.79 -0.87
CA CYS A 49 -2.06 5.49 -0.59
C CYS A 49 -2.82 4.32 -1.23
N ALA A 50 -4.14 4.45 -1.39
CA ALA A 50 -4.96 3.46 -2.09
C ALA A 50 -4.57 3.36 -3.57
N ASP A 51 -4.34 4.50 -4.24
CA ASP A 51 -3.91 4.52 -5.63
C ASP A 51 -2.49 3.95 -5.79
N ILE A 52 -1.59 4.21 -4.83
CA ILE A 52 -0.25 3.61 -4.84
C ILE A 52 -0.34 2.09 -4.84
N ILE A 53 -1.13 1.49 -3.94
CA ILE A 53 -1.32 0.03 -3.90
C ILE A 53 -1.88 -0.49 -5.23
N ALA A 54 -2.89 0.19 -5.79
CA ALA A 54 -3.54 -0.22 -7.04
C ALA A 54 -2.55 -0.19 -8.22
N LEU A 55 -1.80 0.89 -8.37
CA LEU A 55 -0.80 1.07 -9.43
C LEU A 55 0.40 0.12 -9.26
N ALA A 56 0.92 -0.02 -8.04
CA ALA A 56 2.00 -0.95 -7.75
C ALA A 56 1.59 -2.40 -8.04
N THR A 57 0.36 -2.78 -7.71
CA THR A 57 -0.18 -4.11 -8.03
C THR A 57 -0.27 -4.34 -9.54
N ARG A 58 -0.81 -3.37 -10.29
CA ARG A 58 -0.87 -3.43 -11.76
C ARG A 58 0.53 -3.61 -12.37
N ASP A 59 1.49 -2.82 -11.90
CA ASP A 59 2.86 -2.86 -12.42
C ASP A 59 3.56 -4.18 -12.05
N ALA A 60 3.36 -4.70 -10.84
CA ALA A 60 3.89 -5.99 -10.41
C ALA A 60 3.35 -7.15 -11.26
N VAL A 61 2.05 -7.14 -11.60
CA VAL A 61 1.44 -8.13 -12.50
C VAL A 61 2.09 -8.06 -13.88
N ALA A 62 2.21 -6.86 -14.45
CA ALA A 62 2.83 -6.67 -15.76
C ALA A 62 4.30 -7.13 -15.79
N LEU A 63 5.08 -6.80 -14.75
CA LEU A 63 6.49 -7.18 -14.62
C LEU A 63 6.67 -8.70 -14.44
N SER A 64 5.67 -9.37 -13.86
CA SER A 64 5.67 -10.83 -13.68
C SER A 64 5.23 -11.59 -14.94
N GLY A 65 5.04 -10.90 -16.08
CA GLY A 65 4.59 -11.50 -17.34
C GLY A 65 3.07 -11.62 -17.47
N GLY A 66 2.32 -10.99 -16.56
CA GLY A 66 0.85 -10.94 -16.60
C GLY A 66 0.29 -9.93 -17.60
N PRO A 67 -1.05 -9.80 -17.66
CA PRO A 67 -1.72 -8.85 -18.54
C PRO A 67 -1.42 -7.40 -18.15
N LYS A 68 -1.38 -6.52 -19.15
CA LYS A 68 -1.25 -5.08 -18.97
C LYS A 68 -2.65 -4.45 -19.08
N TYR A 69 -3.07 -3.74 -18.04
CA TYR A 69 -4.30 -2.96 -17.98
C TYR A 69 -4.01 -1.60 -17.36
#